data_AF-A0A6S6TH02-F1
#
_entry.id   AF-A0A6S6TH02-F1
#
_cell.length_a   1.000
_cell.length_b   1.000
_cell.length_c   1.000
_cell.angle_alpha   90.00
_cell.angle_beta   90.00
_cell.angle_gamma   90.00
#
_symmetry.space_group_name_H-M   'P 1'
#
loop_
_entity.id
_entity.type
_entity.pdbx_description
1 polymer ?
#
loop_
_entity_poly.entity_id
_entity_poly.type
_entity_poly.pdbx_seq_one_letter_code
_entity_poly.pdbx_strand_id
1 'polypeptide(L)'
;MHKIIISTLLITSFTFGEGSYSFLGTQTSYLNYNTTSSPSLGLKYGIQKGMWRSSFNLDHAKNGNNKLTSLIFQTDKGILKQSMEKSLFKPHVGFSFGILQHKENVSDKGYGIGLNTGVSYLLNGAFDLDLSYRYLSTTKMNKLNTLNSLTLSLHYFY
;
A
#
# COMPACT_ATOMS: atom_id res chain seq x y z
N MET A 1 31.65 6.30 1.39
CA MET A 1 30.98 7.62 1.40
C MET A 1 29.95 7.69 0.28
N HIS A 2 28.71 7.26 0.50
CA HIS A 2 27.62 7.50 -0.45
C HIS A 2 26.45 8.12 0.34
N LYS A 3 26.42 9.44 0.38
CA LYS A 3 25.26 10.21 0.83
C LYS A 3 24.25 10.09 -0.31
N ILE A 4 23.31 9.16 -0.16
CA ILE A 4 22.20 9.02 -1.10
C ILE A 4 21.34 10.29 -0.97
N ILE A 5 21.25 10.99 -2.09
CA ILE A 5 20.44 12.19 -2.31
C ILE A 5 18.98 11.79 -2.11
N ILE A 6 18.42 12.07 -0.93
CA ILE A 6 17.00 11.91 -0.59
C ILE A 6 16.20 13.20 -0.89
N SER A 7 16.84 14.26 -1.39
CA SER A 7 16.24 15.59 -1.46
C SER A 7 15.61 15.98 -2.81
N THR A 8 15.49 15.07 -3.79
CA THR A 8 15.08 15.46 -5.15
C THR A 8 13.96 14.61 -5.76
N LEU A 9 13.13 13.93 -4.96
CA LEU A 9 11.78 13.57 -5.40
C LEU A 9 10.86 14.77 -5.16
N LEU A 10 11.13 15.81 -5.95
CA LEU A 10 10.22 16.93 -6.18
C LEU A 10 8.91 16.34 -6.71
N ILE A 11 7.94 16.33 -5.81
CA ILE A 11 6.51 16.56 -5.99
C ILE A 11 6.24 17.17 -7.37
N THR A 12 6.15 16.34 -8.41
CA THR A 12 5.39 16.70 -9.59
C THR A 12 3.95 16.58 -9.17
N SER A 13 3.39 17.69 -8.70
CA SER A 13 1.95 17.87 -8.53
C SER A 13 1.29 17.63 -9.87
N PHE A 14 0.94 16.37 -10.12
CA PHE A 14 0.02 16.03 -11.20
C PHE A 14 -1.32 16.67 -10.84
N THR A 15 -1.61 17.80 -11.47
CA THR A 15 -2.91 18.44 -11.38
C THR A 15 -3.92 17.59 -12.16
N PHE A 16 -4.47 16.59 -11.49
CA PHE A 16 -5.65 15.87 -11.98
C PHE A 16 -6.88 16.73 -11.69
N GLY A 17 -7.80 16.81 -12.67
CA GLY A 17 -8.91 17.77 -12.71
C GLY A 17 -9.83 17.77 -11.49
N GLU A 18 -10.70 18.80 -11.44
CA GLU A 18 -11.64 19.08 -10.34
C GLU A 18 -12.23 17.81 -9.71
N GLY A 19 -12.13 17.72 -8.38
CA GLY A 19 -12.63 16.57 -7.60
C GLY A 19 -11.65 15.40 -7.46
N SER A 20 -10.37 15.60 -7.78
CA SER A 20 -9.29 14.64 -7.52
C SER A 20 -8.33 15.19 -6.45
N TYR A 21 -7.95 14.37 -5.48
CA TYR A 21 -7.02 14.72 -4.40
C TYR A 21 -5.80 13.82 -4.46
N SER A 22 -4.60 14.39 -4.31
CA SER A 22 -3.40 13.59 -4.10
C SER A 22 -3.27 13.28 -2.61
N PHE A 23 -2.60 12.19 -2.27
CA PHE A 23 -2.29 11.88 -0.89
C PHE A 23 -0.93 11.24 -0.73
N LEU A 24 -0.33 11.51 0.42
CA LEU A 24 0.81 10.79 0.95
C LEU A 24 0.35 10.00 2.17
N GLY A 25 0.97 8.85 2.40
CA GLY A 25 0.65 8.02 3.54
C GLY A 25 1.85 7.30 4.11
N THR A 26 1.73 6.99 5.40
CA THR A 26 2.63 6.08 6.10
C THR A 26 1.82 4.87 6.53
N GLN A 27 2.42 3.68 6.43
CA GLN A 27 1.74 2.45 6.80
C GLN A 27 2.63 1.53 7.62
N THR A 28 1.99 0.82 8.55
CA THR A 28 2.56 -0.31 9.27
C THR A 28 1.73 -1.54 8.93
N SER A 29 2.39 -2.68 8.74
CA SER A 29 1.67 -3.91 8.43
C SER A 29 2.23 -5.10 9.18
N TYR A 30 1.37 -6.08 9.39
CA TYR A 30 1.75 -7.44 9.75
C TYR A 30 1.69 -8.30 8.49
N LEU A 31 2.86 -8.68 7.98
CA LEU A 31 3.01 -9.52 6.80
C LEU A 31 3.06 -10.99 7.22
N ASN A 32 2.34 -11.86 6.51
CA ASN A 32 2.43 -13.31 6.64
C ASN A 32 2.81 -13.92 5.29
N TYR A 33 3.92 -14.65 5.25
CA TYR A 33 4.43 -15.34 4.07
C TYR A 33 5.22 -16.58 4.50
N ASN A 34 5.02 -17.71 3.81
CA ASN A 34 5.76 -18.97 4.02
C ASN A 34 6.05 -19.29 5.50
N THR A 35 4.99 -19.43 6.30
CA THR A 35 5.00 -19.70 7.76
C THR A 35 5.73 -18.68 8.64
N THR A 36 6.25 -17.61 8.05
CA THR A 36 6.90 -16.49 8.73
C THR A 36 5.94 -15.32 8.81
N SER A 37 5.98 -14.60 9.92
CA SER A 37 5.38 -13.28 10.03
C SER A 37 6.43 -12.21 10.21
N SER A 38 6.17 -11.00 9.71
CA SER A 38 7.09 -9.88 9.84
C SER A 38 6.34 -8.57 9.94
N PRO A 39 6.64 -7.71 10.93
CA PRO A 39 6.19 -6.34 10.89
C PRO A 39 6.87 -5.62 9.70
N SER A 40 6.14 -4.72 9.05
CA SER A 40 6.66 -3.86 8.00
C SER A 40 6.32 -2.41 8.24
N LEU A 41 7.15 -1.53 7.69
CA LEU A 41 6.88 -0.11 7.55
C LEU A 41 6.87 0.24 6.07
N GLY A 42 6.02 1.19 5.68
CA GLY A 42 5.90 1.60 4.30
C GLY A 42 5.45 3.03 4.11
N LEU A 43 5.66 3.49 2.89
CA LEU A 43 5.20 4.78 2.38
C LEU A 43 4.21 4.55 1.25
N LYS A 44 3.22 5.44 1.16
CA LYS A 44 2.18 5.39 0.15
C LYS A 44 2.06 6.74 -0.53
N TYR A 45 1.91 6.72 -1.85
CA TYR A 45 1.58 7.90 -2.63
C TYR A 45 0.45 7.53 -3.57
N GLY A 46 -0.60 8.34 -3.61
CA GLY A 46 -1.75 8.02 -4.43
C GLY A 46 -2.64 9.19 -4.75
N ILE A 47 -3.69 8.87 -5.47
CA ILE A 47 -4.66 9.82 -6.00
C ILE A 47 -6.04 9.23 -5.77
N GLN A 48 -6.97 10.07 -5.35
CA GLN A 48 -8.35 9.72 -5.12
C GLN A 48 -9.25 10.60 -5.96
N LYS A 49 -10.16 9.98 -6.73
CA LYS A 49 -11.21 10.68 -7.49
C LYS A 49 -12.56 10.07 -7.15
N GLY A 50 -13.38 10.83 -6.42
CA GLY A 50 -14.63 10.33 -5.87
C GLY A 50 -14.40 9.09 -4.99
N MET A 51 -14.98 7.96 -5.39
CA MET A 51 -14.87 6.67 -4.68
C MET A 51 -13.68 5.81 -5.12
N TRP A 52 -12.95 6.21 -6.17
CA TRP A 52 -11.80 5.47 -6.67
C TRP A 52 -10.51 6.01 -6.10
N ARG A 53 -9.61 5.11 -5.73
CA ARG A 53 -8.28 5.42 -5.22
C ARG A 53 -7.26 4.57 -5.97
N SER A 54 -6.16 5.18 -6.37
CA SER A 54 -5.01 4.46 -6.94
C SER A 54 -3.73 4.93 -6.26
N SER A 55 -2.79 4.01 -6.01
CA SER A 55 -1.60 4.32 -5.21
C SER A 55 -0.42 3.41 -5.50
N PHE A 56 0.77 3.93 -5.24
CA PHE A 56 2.01 3.19 -5.14
C PHE A 56 2.42 3.08 -3.67
N ASN A 57 2.75 1.88 -3.24
CA ASN A 57 3.18 1.56 -1.89
C ASN A 57 4.59 1.01 -1.93
N LEU A 58 5.49 1.60 -1.16
CA LEU A 58 6.81 1.08 -0.92
C LEU A 58 6.85 0.52 0.50
N ASP A 59 6.97 -0.81 0.62
CA ASP A 59 6.99 -1.49 1.91
C ASP A 59 8.34 -2.15 2.17
N HIS A 60 8.78 -2.14 3.42
CA HIS A 60 9.97 -2.82 3.90
C HIS A 60 9.67 -3.60 5.18
N ALA A 61 9.97 -4.90 5.17
CA ALA A 61 9.89 -5.80 6.31
C ALA A 61 11.26 -6.44 6.59
N LYS A 62 11.54 -6.66 7.87
CA LYS A 62 12.72 -7.41 8.32
C LYS A 62 12.37 -8.28 9.52
N ASN A 63 12.70 -9.56 9.43
CA ASN A 63 12.64 -10.51 10.54
C ASN A 63 13.91 -11.38 10.55
N GLY A 64 14.78 -11.17 11.54
CA GLY A 64 16.11 -11.78 11.58
C GLY A 64 16.93 -11.46 10.33
N ASN A 65 17.33 -12.50 9.60
CA ASN A 65 18.07 -12.40 8.33
C ASN A 65 17.17 -12.20 7.12
N ASN A 66 15.86 -12.43 7.26
CA ASN A 66 14.91 -12.25 6.18
C ASN A 66 14.56 -10.78 6.01
N LYS A 67 14.66 -10.29 4.77
CA LYS A 67 14.23 -8.95 4.37
C LYS A 67 13.29 -9.06 3.18
N LEU A 68 12.17 -8.37 3.25
CA LEU A 68 11.21 -8.26 2.17
C LEU A 68 11.06 -6.78 1.81
N THR A 69 11.21 -6.46 0.53
CA THR A 69 10.95 -5.11 0.00
C THR A 69 9.99 -5.23 -1.17
N SER A 70 8.98 -4.36 -1.22
CA SER A 70 7.98 -4.41 -2.27
C SER A 70 7.60 -3.02 -2.75
N LEU A 71 7.40 -2.90 -4.06
CA LEU A 71 6.75 -1.77 -4.70
C LEU A 71 5.45 -2.25 -5.31
N ILE A 72 4.32 -1.80 -4.77
CA ILE A 72 2.99 -2.31 -5.10
C ILE A 72 2.12 -1.17 -5.59
N PHE A 73 1.55 -1.33 -6.77
CA PHE A 73 0.43 -0.52 -7.22
C PHE A 73 -0.87 -1.12 -6.70
N GLN A 74 -1.77 -0.25 -6.22
CA GLN A 74 -3.12 -0.62 -5.80
C GLN A 74 -4.14 0.27 -6.48
N THR A 75 -5.27 -0.31 -6.85
CA THR A 75 -6.47 0.43 -7.24
C THR A 75 -7.67 -0.15 -6.50
N ASP A 76 -8.40 0.70 -5.79
CA ASP A 76 -9.54 0.32 -4.97
C ASP A 76 -10.72 1.29 -5.15
N LYS A 77 -11.90 0.77 -4.83
CA LYS A 77 -13.16 1.49 -4.92
C LYS A 77 -13.93 1.33 -3.62
N GLY A 78 -14.50 2.42 -3.12
CA GLY A 78 -15.52 2.37 -2.07
C GLY A 78 -16.72 1.51 -2.50
N ILE A 79 -17.36 0.79 -1.56
CA ILE A 79 -18.45 -0.15 -1.89
C ILE A 79 -19.81 0.16 -1.25
N LEU A 80 -19.92 1.18 -0.39
CA LEU A 80 -21.21 1.57 0.20
C LEU A 80 -21.97 2.59 -0.66
N LYS A 81 -23.32 2.56 -0.54
CA LYS A 81 -24.26 3.42 -1.26
C LYS A 81 -24.00 4.92 -1.01
N GLN A 82 -24.39 5.72 -2.00
CA GLN A 82 -24.27 7.18 -2.07
C GLN A 82 -24.82 7.94 -0.84
N SER A 83 -25.82 7.40 -0.13
CA SER A 83 -26.34 7.98 1.12
C SER A 83 -25.32 8.02 2.27
N MET A 84 -24.20 7.30 2.11
CA MET A 84 -23.04 7.31 3.00
C MET A 84 -21.83 8.04 2.40
N GLU A 85 -21.97 8.85 1.35
CA GLU A 85 -20.86 9.70 0.86
C GLU A 85 -20.32 10.65 1.95
N LYS A 86 -21.17 11.00 2.92
CA LYS A 86 -20.82 11.77 4.13
C LYS A 86 -20.39 10.90 5.31
N SER A 87 -20.39 9.57 5.16
CA SER A 87 -19.97 8.66 6.23
C SER A 87 -18.48 8.83 6.49
N LEU A 88 -18.13 8.83 7.78
CA LEU A 88 -16.74 8.77 8.21
C LEU A 88 -16.12 7.41 7.88
N PHE A 89 -16.93 6.35 7.78
CA PHE A 89 -16.48 5.00 7.44
C PHE A 89 -16.68 4.68 5.96
N LYS A 90 -15.60 4.28 5.29
CA LYS A 90 -15.56 4.00 3.85
C LYS A 90 -14.91 2.64 3.61
N PRO A 91 -15.69 1.55 3.57
CA PRO A 91 -15.16 0.26 3.16
C PRO A 91 -14.85 0.27 1.67
N HIS A 92 -13.77 -0.40 1.30
CA HIS A 92 -13.26 -0.45 -0.07
C HIS A 92 -12.82 -1.86 -0.44
N VAL A 93 -12.80 -2.13 -1.75
CA VAL A 93 -12.27 -3.34 -2.35
C VAL A 93 -11.51 -2.99 -3.62
N GLY A 94 -10.47 -3.74 -3.93
CA GLY A 94 -9.58 -3.42 -5.03
C GLY A 94 -8.65 -4.54 -5.44
N PHE A 95 -7.78 -4.19 -6.36
CA PHE A 95 -6.73 -5.04 -6.91
C PHE A 95 -5.36 -4.46 -6.59
N SER A 96 -4.40 -5.35 -6.38
CA SER A 96 -3.01 -5.01 -6.12
C SER A 96 -2.10 -5.78 -7.07
N PHE A 97 -1.10 -5.11 -7.62
CA PHE A 97 0.00 -5.76 -8.34
C PHE A 97 1.32 -5.10 -7.97
N GLY A 98 2.41 -5.86 -7.94
CA GLY A 98 3.69 -5.27 -7.54
C GLY A 98 4.88 -6.14 -7.79
N ILE A 99 6.06 -5.54 -7.64
CA ILE A 99 7.34 -6.24 -7.65
C ILE A 99 7.80 -6.48 -6.22
N LEU A 100 8.39 -7.65 -6.00
CA LEU A 100 8.78 -8.15 -4.69
C LEU A 100 10.24 -8.58 -4.73
N GLN A 101 10.98 -8.26 -3.67
CA GLN A 101 12.34 -8.74 -3.46
C GLN A 101 12.46 -9.32 -2.06
N HIS A 102 12.75 -10.63 -1.98
CA HIS A 102 13.01 -11.35 -0.74
C HIS A 102 14.52 -11.66 -0.63
N LYS A 103 15.14 -11.30 0.48
CA LYS A 103 16.56 -11.57 0.75
C LYS A 103 16.70 -12.33 2.06
N GLU A 104 17.32 -13.50 1.97
CA GLU A 104 17.76 -14.31 3.12
C GLU A 104 19.25 -14.64 2.93
N ASN A 105 19.54 -15.69 2.15
CA ASN A 105 20.90 -16.09 1.74
C ASN A 105 21.18 -15.76 0.26
N VAL A 106 20.13 -15.77 -0.57
CA VAL A 106 20.14 -15.39 -1.99
C VAL A 106 19.00 -14.41 -2.22
N SER A 107 19.20 -13.44 -3.10
CA SER A 107 18.15 -12.50 -3.48
C SER A 107 17.18 -13.18 -4.44
N ASP A 108 15.92 -13.30 -4.02
CA ASP A 108 14.81 -13.79 -4.83
C ASP A 108 13.94 -12.60 -5.26
N LYS A 109 13.50 -12.56 -6.51
CA LYS A 109 12.77 -11.43 -7.09
C LYS A 109 11.63 -11.94 -7.95
N GLY A 110 10.46 -11.37 -7.79
CA GLY A 110 9.32 -11.69 -8.64
C GLY A 110 8.27 -10.61 -8.62
N TYR A 111 7.08 -10.98 -9.06
CA TYR A 111 5.91 -10.11 -9.05
C TYR A 111 4.76 -10.80 -8.33
N GLY A 112 3.88 -9.99 -7.74
CA GLY A 112 2.66 -10.42 -7.09
C GLY A 112 1.44 -9.76 -7.71
N ILE A 113 0.34 -10.50 -7.78
CA ILE A 113 -0.98 -9.99 -8.16
C ILE A 113 -2.02 -10.52 -7.17
N GLY A 114 -3.02 -9.71 -6.84
CA GLY A 114 -4.12 -10.15 -6.01
C GLY A 114 -5.10 -9.04 -5.67
N LEU A 115 -5.71 -9.18 -4.50
CA LEU A 115 -6.83 -8.38 -4.05
C LEU A 115 -6.50 -7.65 -2.76
N ASN A 116 -7.15 -6.50 -2.58
CA ASN A 116 -7.16 -5.79 -1.31
C ASN A 116 -8.57 -5.38 -0.94
N THR A 117 -8.81 -5.29 0.36
CA THR A 117 -10.08 -4.84 0.94
C THR A 117 -9.79 -4.15 2.26
N GLY A 118 -10.64 -3.24 2.70
CA GLY A 118 -10.42 -2.56 3.95
C GLY A 118 -11.50 -1.58 4.30
N VAL A 119 -11.23 -0.81 5.34
CA VAL A 119 -12.08 0.29 5.79
C VAL A 119 -11.21 1.49 6.10
N SER A 120 -11.54 2.61 5.48
CA SER A 120 -10.97 3.91 5.83
C SER A 120 -11.92 4.68 6.75
N TYR A 121 -11.36 5.36 7.75
CA TYR A 121 -12.03 6.24 8.69
C TYR A 121 -11.53 7.68 8.50
N LEU A 122 -12.41 8.57 8.06
CA LEU A 122 -12.12 9.98 7.88
C LEU A 122 -11.96 10.66 9.25
N LEU A 123 -10.75 11.10 9.57
CA LEU A 123 -10.48 11.86 10.79
C LEU A 123 -10.95 13.31 10.64
N ASN A 124 -10.64 13.92 9.50
CA ASN A 124 -11.03 15.27 9.11
C ASN A 124 -10.86 15.45 7.60
N GLY A 125 -11.04 16.67 7.08
CA GLY A 125 -10.94 16.94 5.63
C GLY A 125 -9.57 16.69 4.99
N ALA A 126 -8.51 16.53 5.79
CA ALA A 126 -7.14 16.34 5.32
C ALA A 126 -6.54 14.98 5.70
N PHE A 127 -7.12 14.24 6.65
CA PHE A 127 -6.55 12.98 7.15
C PHE A 127 -7.58 11.85 7.21
N ASP A 128 -7.16 10.65 6.84
CA ASP A 128 -7.89 9.42 7.14
C ASP A 128 -6.97 8.33 7.71
N LEU A 129 -7.57 7.39 8.45
CA LEU A 129 -6.93 6.14 8.87
C LEU A 129 -7.48 5.01 8.01
N ASP A 130 -6.65 4.05 7.60
CA ASP A 130 -7.07 2.91 6.80
C ASP A 130 -6.62 1.60 7.44
N LEU A 131 -7.57 0.72 7.72
CA LEU A 131 -7.29 -0.67 8.09
C LEU A 131 -7.63 -1.57 6.92
N SER A 132 -6.63 -2.19 6.31
CA SER A 132 -6.79 -2.98 5.09
C SER A 132 -6.10 -4.33 5.15
N TYR A 133 -6.70 -5.30 4.47
CA TYR A 133 -6.13 -6.60 4.19
C TYR A 133 -5.77 -6.69 2.71
N ARG A 134 -4.59 -7.23 2.40
CA ARG A 134 -4.13 -7.49 1.04
C ARG A 134 -3.57 -8.90 0.92
N TYR A 135 -4.03 -9.62 -0.10
CA TYR A 135 -3.55 -10.92 -0.54
C TYR A 135 -2.83 -10.75 -1.88
N LEU A 136 -1.63 -11.32 -2.02
CA LEU A 136 -0.91 -11.43 -3.28
C LEU A 136 -0.53 -12.89 -3.53
N SER A 137 -0.82 -13.38 -4.72
CA SER A 137 -0.22 -14.58 -5.29
C SER A 137 1.03 -14.17 -6.07
N THR A 138 2.14 -14.86 -5.86
CA THR A 138 3.44 -14.46 -6.40
C THR A 138 3.93 -15.41 -7.48
N THR A 139 4.70 -14.88 -8.41
CA THR A 139 5.28 -15.63 -9.53
C THR A 139 6.74 -15.23 -9.70
N LYS A 140 7.55 -16.18 -10.16
CA LYS A 140 9.02 -16.08 -10.27
C LYS A 140 9.73 -15.89 -8.93
N MET A 141 9.07 -16.21 -7.81
CA MET A 141 9.70 -16.31 -6.51
C MET A 141 9.76 -17.78 -6.10
N ASN A 142 10.95 -18.27 -5.76
CA ASN A 142 11.16 -19.64 -5.30
C ASN A 142 10.77 -19.81 -3.83
N LYS A 143 10.94 -18.75 -3.04
CA LYS A 143 10.82 -18.78 -1.57
C LYS A 143 9.56 -18.10 -1.05
N LEU A 144 8.63 -17.70 -1.91
CA LEU A 144 7.43 -17.00 -1.50
C LEU A 144 6.35 -17.26 -2.55
N ASN A 145 5.29 -17.98 -2.15
CA ASN A 145 4.15 -18.31 -3.04
C ASN A 145 2.98 -17.33 -2.85
N THR A 146 2.82 -16.85 -1.62
CA THR A 146 1.77 -15.89 -1.25
C THR A 146 2.32 -14.88 -0.25
N LEU A 147 1.75 -13.67 -0.30
CA LEU A 147 2.00 -12.61 0.67
C LEU A 147 0.66 -12.06 1.15
N ASN A 148 0.39 -12.23 2.45
CA ASN A 148 -0.77 -11.65 3.10
C ASN A 148 -0.33 -10.49 3.98
N SER A 149 -1.12 -9.43 4.04
CA SER A 149 -0.80 -8.25 4.82
C SER A 149 -2.04 -7.68 5.47
N LEU A 150 -1.99 -7.49 6.79
CA LEU A 150 -2.92 -6.64 7.53
C LEU A 150 -2.21 -5.31 7.79
N THR A 151 -2.76 -4.21 7.27
CA THR A 151 -2.09 -2.91 7.19
C THR A 151 -2.92 -1.84 7.87
N LEU A 152 -2.28 -1.03 8.71
CA LEU A 152 -2.83 0.21 9.22
C LEU A 152 -2.07 1.38 8.57
N SER A 153 -2.80 2.28 7.92
CA SER A 153 -2.25 3.44 7.23
C SER A 153 -2.83 4.74 7.79
N LEU A 154 -2.04 5.80 7.74
CA LEU A 154 -2.47 7.18 7.90
C LEU A 154 -2.22 7.88 6.57
N HIS A 155 -3.24 8.50 5.98
CA HIS A 155 -3.09 9.30 4.77
C HIS A 155 -3.32 10.79 5.06
N TYR A 156 -2.57 11.63 4.35
CA TYR A 156 -2.69 13.07 4.30
C TYR A 156 -3.03 13.51 2.88
N PHE A 157 -4.17 14.15 2.69
CA PHE A 157 -4.70 14.64 1.41
C PHE A 157 -4.34 16.11 1.20
N TYR A 158 -3.97 16.47 -0.03
CA TYR A 158 -3.64 17.83 -0.44
C TYR A 158 -4.01 18.12 -1.91
#